data_AF-A0A6H9KUB2-F1
#
_entry.id   AF-A0A6H9KUB2-F1
#
_cell.length_a   1.000
_cell.length_b   1.000
_cell.length_c   1.000
_cell.angle_alpha   90.00
_cell.angle_beta   90.00
_cell.angle_gamma   90.00
#
_symmetry.space_group_name_H-M   'P 1'
#
loop_
_entity.id
_entity.type
_entity.pdbx_description
1 polymer ?
#
loop_
_entity_poly.entity_id
_entity_poly.type
_entity_poly.pdbx_seq_one_letter_code
_entity_poly.pdbx_strand_id
1 'polypeptide(L)'
;MTYHQAAHQILQREQKSMELPIVAEMAFDEGLVKPRKSGMSRDNRIRSFVETVKRNIRDIFNNEPKLIHPNDNLNLIALPEKVEEPKTLDLQELEKEETIPIASDAHEIKQDELHKAIGKVSNYFSGLETYISSLIWILIGAGKDVGEIITSELSFHRLTALLRCLFLYRKSDSAEIERMDSILKRANDIEQRRNKVIHSLWAVNSQNDELLRVKTTAKYKTGLKYHFDRTNMEELQKLTDDIVYVISDISQILIAELNAQNKEK
;
A
#
# COMPACT_ATOMS: atom_id res chain seq x y z
N MET A 1 -1.89 -22.70 13.99
CA MET A 1 -1.51 -21.27 13.95
C MET A 1 -0.79 -20.96 12.63
N THR A 2 -0.59 -19.69 12.28
CA THR A 2 0.35 -19.35 11.19
C THR A 2 1.79 -19.58 11.65
N TYR A 3 2.73 -19.72 10.71
CA TYR A 3 4.15 -19.92 11.04
C TYR A 3 4.72 -18.75 11.86
N HIS A 4 4.30 -17.52 11.57
CA HIS A 4 4.73 -16.33 12.30
C HIS A 4 4.21 -16.31 13.75
N GLN A 5 2.92 -16.64 13.95
CA GLN A 5 2.33 -16.71 15.29
C GLN A 5 2.99 -17.78 16.15
N ALA A 6 3.27 -18.95 15.59
CA ALA A 6 3.95 -20.03 16.30
C ALA A 6 5.39 -19.65 16.66
N ALA A 7 6.13 -19.03 15.73
CA ALA A 7 7.47 -18.53 16.02
C ALA A 7 7.48 -17.51 17.16
N HIS A 8 6.53 -16.56 17.15
CA HIS A 8 6.40 -15.56 18.20
C HIS A 8 6.07 -16.17 19.56
N GLN A 9 5.12 -17.11 19.62
CA GLN A 9 4.74 -17.80 20.86
C GLN A 9 5.94 -18.56 21.46
N ILE A 10 6.71 -19.27 20.63
CA ILE A 10 7.90 -20.01 21.09
C ILE A 10 8.96 -19.03 21.59
N LEU A 11 9.30 -17.98 20.83
CA LEU A 11 10.31 -17.00 21.25
C LEU A 11 9.93 -16.28 22.55
N GLN A 12 8.64 -15.96 22.75
CA GLN A 12 8.15 -15.39 24.00
C GLN A 12 8.26 -16.36 25.18
N ARG A 13 7.91 -17.63 24.97
CA ARG A 13 7.95 -18.65 26.03
C ARG A 13 9.38 -18.94 26.47
N GLU A 14 10.30 -19.07 25.51
CA GLU A 14 11.69 -19.47 25.78
C GLU A 14 12.57 -18.31 26.29
N GLN A 15 12.11 -17.05 26.14
CA GLN A 15 12.80 -15.83 26.58
C GLN A 15 14.28 -15.73 26.16
N LYS A 16 14.65 -16.36 25.04
CA LYS A 16 16.01 -16.38 24.50
C LYS A 16 15.99 -16.27 22.97
N SER A 17 17.07 -15.72 22.42
CA SER A 17 17.30 -15.74 20.97
C SER A 17 17.54 -17.17 20.49
N MET A 18 16.94 -17.54 19.37
CA MET A 18 17.05 -18.88 18.79
C MET A 18 17.13 -18.81 17.27
N GLU A 19 17.86 -19.76 16.69
CA GLU A 19 17.91 -19.97 15.25
C GLU A 19 16.55 -20.41 14.71
N LEU A 20 16.10 -19.81 13.60
CA LEU A 20 14.77 -20.09 13.03
C LEU A 20 14.52 -21.58 12.70
N PRO A 21 15.50 -22.38 12.25
CA PRO A 21 15.31 -23.83 12.11
C PRO A 21 14.92 -24.52 13.43
N ILE A 22 15.51 -24.13 14.55
CA ILE A 22 15.19 -24.69 15.89
C ILE A 22 13.75 -24.33 16.27
N VAL A 23 13.37 -23.06 16.07
CA VAL A 23 12.00 -22.59 16.30
C VAL A 23 11.00 -23.35 15.42
N ALA A 24 11.35 -23.64 14.17
CA ALA A 24 10.52 -24.41 13.25
C ALA A 24 10.31 -25.84 13.75
N GLU A 25 11.38 -26.51 14.22
CA GLU A 25 11.30 -27.86 14.78
C GLU A 25 10.36 -27.90 15.98
N MET A 26 10.55 -27.00 16.95
CA MET A 26 9.67 -26.89 18.11
C MET A 26 8.22 -26.65 17.70
N ALA A 27 7.96 -25.78 16.71
CA ALA A 27 6.61 -25.51 16.23
C ALA A 27 5.91 -26.74 15.62
N PHE A 28 6.66 -27.60 14.93
CA PHE A 28 6.11 -28.84 14.36
C PHE A 28 5.98 -29.95 15.39
N ASP A 29 6.96 -30.11 16.29
CA ASP A 29 6.98 -31.16 17.30
C ASP A 29 5.90 -30.90 18.38
N GLU A 30 5.59 -29.64 18.68
CA GLU A 30 4.48 -29.24 19.57
C GLU A 30 3.11 -29.19 18.87
N GLY A 31 3.05 -29.42 17.56
CA GLY A 31 1.81 -29.39 16.78
C GLY A 31 1.17 -28.00 16.65
N LEU A 32 1.90 -26.91 16.92
CA LEU A 32 1.42 -25.53 16.79
C LEU A 32 1.08 -25.18 15.33
N VAL A 33 1.76 -25.84 14.39
CA VAL A 33 1.59 -25.63 12.94
C VAL A 33 1.47 -26.97 12.20
N LYS A 34 0.58 -27.01 11.20
CA LYS A 34 0.44 -28.16 10.31
C LYS A 34 1.27 -27.98 9.03
N PRO A 35 1.79 -29.06 8.42
CA PRO A 35 2.44 -28.99 7.12
C PRO A 35 1.48 -28.45 6.05
N ARG A 36 1.99 -27.67 5.09
CA ARG A 36 1.17 -27.20 3.96
C ARG A 36 0.73 -28.31 3.01
N LYS A 37 1.49 -29.40 2.91
CA LYS A 37 1.19 -30.57 2.08
C LYS A 37 1.44 -31.85 2.87
N SER A 38 0.53 -32.81 2.76
CA SER A 38 0.75 -34.17 3.24
C SER A 38 1.93 -34.79 2.49
N GLY A 39 2.75 -35.59 3.18
CA GLY A 39 3.93 -36.25 2.59
C GLY A 39 5.17 -35.36 2.39
N MET A 40 5.16 -34.09 2.82
CA MET A 40 6.35 -33.25 2.77
C MET A 40 7.42 -33.73 3.77
N SER A 41 8.67 -33.91 3.30
CA SER A 41 9.80 -34.29 4.17
C SER A 41 10.01 -33.29 5.30
N ARG A 42 10.61 -33.74 6.41
CA ARG A 42 10.89 -32.88 7.59
C ARG A 42 11.70 -31.64 7.20
N ASP A 43 12.76 -31.79 6.40
CA ASP A 43 13.60 -30.68 5.96
C ASP A 43 12.84 -29.65 5.12
N ASN A 44 11.96 -30.11 4.23
CA ASN A 44 11.15 -29.21 3.41
C ASN A 44 10.12 -28.45 4.24
N ARG A 45 9.58 -29.05 5.32
CA ARG A 45 8.69 -28.37 6.27
C ARG A 45 9.41 -27.28 7.02
N ILE A 46 10.60 -27.57 7.56
CA ILE A 46 11.46 -26.60 8.25
C ILE A 46 11.82 -25.44 7.31
N ARG A 47 12.29 -25.74 6.09
CA ARG A 47 12.64 -24.72 5.10
C ARG A 47 11.45 -23.81 4.77
N SER A 48 10.27 -24.39 4.53
CA SER A 48 9.04 -23.64 4.24
C SER A 48 8.64 -22.73 5.41
N PHE A 49 8.81 -23.19 6.65
CA PHE A 49 8.60 -22.39 7.85
C PHE A 49 9.55 -21.19 7.90
N VAL A 50 10.86 -21.46 7.81
CA VAL A 50 11.91 -20.43 7.88
C VAL A 50 11.72 -19.36 6.81
N GLU A 51 11.47 -19.75 5.56
CA GLU A 51 11.28 -18.79 4.46
C GLU A 51 10.04 -17.92 4.64
N THR A 52 8.96 -18.48 5.19
CA THR A 52 7.75 -17.71 5.47
C THR A 52 7.97 -16.71 6.60
N VAL A 53 8.64 -17.13 7.68
CA VAL A 53 8.95 -16.24 8.80
C VAL A 53 9.93 -15.14 8.36
N LYS A 54 10.98 -15.48 7.61
CA LYS A 54 11.92 -14.50 7.02
C LYS A 54 11.23 -13.51 6.10
N ARG A 55 10.29 -13.95 5.26
CA ARG A 55 9.52 -13.07 4.39
C ARG A 55 8.68 -12.08 5.20
N ASN A 56 7.93 -12.56 6.19
CA ASN A 56 7.12 -11.68 7.03
C ASN A 56 7.97 -10.69 7.82
N ILE A 57 9.12 -11.13 8.35
CA ILE A 57 10.09 -10.26 9.03
C ILE A 57 10.64 -9.22 8.04
N ARG A 58 11.04 -9.65 6.85
CA ARG A 58 11.54 -8.77 5.79
C ARG A 58 10.47 -7.75 5.37
N ASP A 59 9.20 -8.13 5.28
CA ASP A 59 8.12 -7.21 4.93
C ASP A 59 7.87 -6.19 6.06
N ILE A 60 8.08 -6.57 7.33
CA ILE A 60 8.08 -5.63 8.46
C ILE A 60 9.23 -4.62 8.34
N PHE A 61 10.45 -5.09 8.04
CA PHE A 61 11.65 -4.24 7.97
C PHE A 61 11.86 -3.49 6.65
N ASN A 62 11.36 -4.00 5.52
CA ASN A 62 11.47 -3.34 4.22
C ASN A 62 10.35 -2.33 3.98
N ASN A 63 9.36 -2.28 4.87
CA ASN A 63 8.50 -1.10 4.97
C ASN A 63 9.26 0.08 5.57
N GLU A 64 10.42 -0.09 6.24
CA GLU A 64 11.39 0.98 6.50
C GLU A 64 12.23 1.33 5.27
N PRO A 65 12.39 2.63 4.95
CA PRO A 65 13.16 3.05 3.80
C PRO A 65 14.63 2.71 4.03
N LYS A 66 15.17 1.77 3.25
CA LYS A 66 16.61 1.49 3.27
C LYS A 66 17.34 2.45 2.34
N LEU A 67 18.19 3.30 2.94
CA LEU A 67 19.34 3.89 2.26
C LEU A 67 20.28 2.74 1.85
N ILE A 68 20.57 2.65 0.55
CA ILE A 68 21.47 1.63 -0.01
C ILE A 68 22.92 2.10 0.22
N HIS A 69 23.73 1.32 0.94
CA HIS A 69 25.18 1.52 1.03
C HIS A 69 25.93 0.76 -0.08
N PRO A 70 27.09 1.25 -0.56
CA PRO A 70 27.66 0.84 -1.86
C PRO A 70 28.46 -0.49 -1.88
N ASN A 71 28.45 -1.30 -0.82
CA ASN A 71 29.42 -2.40 -0.67
C ASN A 71 28.83 -3.81 -0.55
N ASP A 72 27.62 -4.06 -1.06
CA ASP A 72 27.11 -5.42 -1.20
C ASP A 72 27.66 -6.07 -2.49
N ASN A 73 28.71 -6.88 -2.32
CA ASN A 73 29.28 -7.75 -3.34
C ASN A 73 28.19 -8.68 -3.94
N LEU A 74 27.82 -8.40 -5.19
CA LEU A 74 26.95 -9.23 -6.01
C LEU A 74 27.70 -10.48 -6.47
N ASN A 75 27.35 -11.63 -5.87
CA ASN A 75 27.68 -12.93 -6.46
C ASN A 75 27.03 -13.05 -7.85
N LEU A 76 27.85 -13.40 -8.84
CA LEU A 76 27.45 -13.74 -10.21
C LEU A 76 26.30 -14.76 -10.21
N ILE A 77 25.14 -14.35 -10.69
CA ILE A 77 24.00 -15.21 -10.98
C ILE A 77 24.11 -15.59 -12.46
N ALA A 78 24.25 -16.89 -12.73
CA ALA A 78 24.19 -17.44 -14.08
C ALA A 78 22.85 -17.05 -14.74
N LEU A 79 22.94 -16.50 -15.95
CA LEU A 79 21.79 -16.19 -16.80
C LEU A 79 21.07 -17.51 -17.17
N PRO A 80 19.72 -17.55 -17.15
CA PRO A 80 18.99 -18.69 -17.64
C PRO A 80 19.24 -18.86 -19.15
N GLU A 81 19.71 -20.04 -19.55
CA GLU A 81 19.73 -20.44 -20.95
C GLU A 81 18.29 -20.60 -21.43
N LYS A 82 17.94 -19.82 -22.47
CA LYS A 82 16.65 -19.72 -23.16
C LYS A 82 15.53 -19.04 -22.39
N VAL A 83 15.48 -17.72 -22.53
CA VAL A 83 14.23 -16.96 -22.44
C VAL A 83 13.47 -17.21 -23.74
N GLU A 84 12.27 -17.79 -23.67
CA GLU A 84 11.37 -17.86 -24.84
C GLU A 84 11.19 -16.44 -25.39
N GLU A 85 11.44 -16.27 -26.69
CA GLU A 85 11.25 -14.98 -27.33
C GLU A 85 9.81 -14.51 -27.08
N PRO A 86 9.61 -13.29 -26.54
CA PRO A 86 8.27 -12.78 -26.33
C PRO A 86 7.55 -12.81 -27.68
N LYS A 87 6.34 -13.37 -27.72
CA LYS A 87 5.46 -13.29 -28.89
C LYS A 87 5.46 -11.83 -29.35
N THR A 88 6.09 -11.58 -30.49
CA THR A 88 6.11 -10.28 -31.13
C THR A 88 4.67 -9.92 -31.40
N LEU A 89 4.19 -8.84 -30.76
CA LEU A 89 2.92 -8.23 -31.11
C LEU A 89 3.00 -7.93 -32.61
N ASP A 90 2.13 -8.53 -33.41
CA ASP A 90 2.14 -8.34 -34.86
C ASP A 90 1.70 -6.91 -35.16
N LEU A 91 2.68 -6.03 -35.39
CA LEU A 91 2.44 -4.62 -35.69
C LEU A 91 1.63 -4.47 -37.00
N GLN A 92 1.62 -5.48 -37.88
CA GLN A 92 0.83 -5.45 -39.12
C GLN A 92 -0.67 -5.68 -38.89
N GLU A 93 -1.08 -6.29 -37.76
CA GLU A 93 -2.50 -6.34 -37.37
C GLU A 93 -3.01 -4.97 -36.89
N LEU A 94 -2.15 -4.15 -36.29
CA LEU A 94 -2.49 -2.79 -35.83
C LEU A 94 -2.61 -1.78 -37.00
N GLU A 95 -1.92 -2.01 -38.12
CA GLU A 95 -1.98 -1.14 -39.30
C GLU A 95 -3.26 -1.32 -40.14
N LYS A 96 -4.08 -2.34 -39.87
CA LYS A 96 -5.36 -2.58 -40.57
C LYS A 96 -6.57 -1.94 -39.90
N GLU A 97 -6.39 -1.29 -38.75
CA GLU A 97 -7.46 -0.51 -38.14
C GLU A 97 -7.65 0.77 -38.94
N GLU A 98 -8.84 0.91 -39.53
CA GLU A 98 -9.34 2.12 -40.20
C GLU A 98 -8.86 3.37 -39.48
N THR A 99 -8.41 4.37 -40.24
CA THR A 99 -8.09 5.71 -39.73
C THR A 99 -9.24 6.18 -38.84
N ILE A 100 -9.08 6.04 -37.52
CA ILE A 100 -10.06 6.48 -36.55
C ILE A 100 -10.12 8.01 -36.74
N PRO A 101 -11.26 8.58 -37.14
CA PRO A 101 -11.36 10.00 -37.38
C PRO A 101 -10.93 10.74 -36.11
N ILE A 102 -9.80 11.44 -36.23
CA ILE A 102 -9.19 12.19 -35.15
C ILE A 102 -10.12 13.37 -34.86
N ALA A 103 -10.62 13.40 -33.61
CA ALA A 103 -11.40 14.46 -32.99
C ALA A 103 -12.81 14.68 -33.55
N SER A 104 -13.80 14.03 -32.90
CA SER A 104 -15.09 14.69 -32.66
C SER A 104 -15.01 15.44 -31.34
N ASP A 105 -15.67 16.60 -31.24
CA ASP A 105 -15.76 17.42 -30.02
C ASP A 105 -16.18 16.59 -28.78
N ALA A 106 -16.95 15.52 -28.99
CA ALA A 106 -17.39 14.61 -27.93
C ALA A 106 -16.25 13.83 -27.25
N HIS A 107 -15.17 13.49 -27.95
CA HIS A 107 -14.03 12.79 -27.34
C HIS A 107 -13.23 13.71 -26.42
N GLU A 108 -12.99 14.95 -26.87
CA GLU A 108 -12.26 15.96 -26.10
C GLU A 108 -12.99 16.30 -24.80
N ILE A 109 -14.33 16.47 -24.85
CA ILE A 109 -15.16 16.72 -23.67
C ILE A 109 -15.01 15.59 -22.64
N LYS A 110 -15.09 14.32 -23.04
CA LYS A 110 -14.97 13.19 -22.11
C LYS A 110 -13.56 13.07 -21.53
N GLN A 111 -12.53 13.41 -22.32
CA GLN A 111 -11.16 13.42 -21.83
C GLN A 111 -10.94 14.52 -20.77
N ASP A 112 -11.51 15.70 -20.97
CA ASP A 112 -11.50 16.79 -19.98
C ASP A 112 -12.23 16.40 -18.69
N GLU A 113 -13.39 15.73 -18.79
CA GLU A 113 -14.11 15.19 -17.63
C GLU A 113 -13.28 14.18 -16.83
N LEU A 114 -12.59 13.26 -17.52
CA LEU A 114 -11.67 12.33 -16.90
C LEU A 114 -10.54 13.06 -16.15
N HIS A 115 -9.90 14.05 -16.79
CA HIS A 115 -8.83 14.82 -16.15
C HIS A 115 -9.34 15.56 -14.91
N LYS A 116 -10.54 16.16 -14.97
CA LYS A 116 -11.19 16.78 -13.80
C LYS A 116 -11.43 15.78 -12.68
N ALA A 117 -11.88 14.56 -12.99
CA ALA A 117 -12.10 13.53 -11.98
C ALA A 117 -10.78 13.09 -11.32
N ILE A 118 -9.72 12.86 -12.09
CA ILE A 118 -8.38 12.54 -11.56
C ILE A 118 -7.85 13.69 -10.70
N GLY A 119 -8.02 14.93 -11.15
CA GLY A 119 -7.65 16.14 -10.41
C GLY A 119 -8.37 16.26 -9.07
N LYS A 120 -9.69 15.96 -9.03
CA LYS A 120 -10.47 15.91 -7.78
C LYS A 120 -9.89 14.87 -6.82
N VAL A 121 -9.65 13.64 -7.28
CA VAL A 121 -9.04 12.57 -6.44
C VAL A 121 -7.72 13.05 -5.84
N SER A 122 -6.85 13.66 -6.66
CA SER A 122 -5.56 14.18 -6.18
C SER A 122 -5.74 15.29 -5.14
N ASN A 123 -6.59 16.28 -5.42
CA ASN A 123 -6.80 17.43 -4.55
C ASN A 123 -7.39 17.02 -3.18
N TYR A 124 -8.44 16.19 -3.18
CA TYR A 124 -9.03 15.70 -1.93
C TYR A 124 -8.04 14.83 -1.15
N PHE A 125 -7.24 14.00 -1.83
CA PHE A 125 -6.23 13.20 -1.14
C PHE A 125 -5.16 14.06 -0.44
N SER A 126 -4.70 15.15 -1.08
CA SER A 126 -3.82 16.13 -0.42
C SER A 126 -4.50 16.81 0.77
N GLY A 127 -5.82 17.04 0.69
CA GLY A 127 -6.63 17.45 1.84
C GLY A 127 -6.54 16.45 2.99
N LEU A 128 -6.75 15.15 2.71
CA LEU A 128 -6.63 14.08 3.71
C LEU A 128 -5.24 14.03 4.37
N GLU A 129 -4.17 14.15 3.59
CA GLU A 129 -2.79 14.28 4.08
C GLU A 129 -2.64 15.46 5.07
N THR A 130 -3.21 16.60 4.71
CA THR A 130 -3.15 17.82 5.53
C THR A 130 -3.89 17.66 6.86
N TYR A 131 -5.07 17.04 6.85
CA TYR A 131 -5.85 16.80 8.06
C TYR A 131 -5.16 15.80 9.01
N ILE A 132 -4.59 14.72 8.48
CA ILE A 132 -3.80 13.77 9.27
C ILE A 132 -2.57 14.46 9.87
N SER A 133 -1.84 15.24 9.08
CA SER A 133 -0.66 15.98 9.54
C SER A 133 -1.03 16.96 10.64
N SER A 134 -2.11 17.72 10.47
CA SER A 134 -2.60 18.66 11.49
C SER A 134 -2.93 17.97 12.80
N LEU A 135 -3.58 16.80 12.75
CA LEU A 135 -3.88 16.00 13.94
C LEU A 135 -2.60 15.51 14.63
N ILE A 136 -1.59 15.08 13.86
CA ILE A 136 -0.27 14.73 14.39
C ILE A 136 0.34 15.91 15.14
N TRP A 137 0.31 17.12 14.57
CA TRP A 137 0.88 18.32 15.21
C TRP A 137 0.27 18.60 16.57
N ILE A 138 -1.06 18.49 16.68
CA ILE A 138 -1.80 18.68 17.93
C ILE A 138 -1.42 17.61 18.95
N LEU A 139 -1.33 16.34 18.55
CA LEU A 139 -0.99 15.23 19.46
C LEU A 139 0.48 15.28 19.94
N ILE A 140 1.40 15.80 19.12
CA ILE A 140 2.79 16.04 19.52
C ILE A 140 2.83 17.14 20.59
N GLY A 141 2.08 18.25 20.39
CA GLY A 141 2.05 19.36 21.34
C GLY A 141 3.32 20.20 21.40
N ALA A 142 4.21 20.09 20.39
CA ALA A 142 5.47 20.83 20.30
C ALA A 142 5.39 22.11 19.44
N GLY A 143 4.17 22.58 19.17
CA GLY A 143 3.92 23.69 18.26
C GLY A 143 3.83 23.27 16.79
N LYS A 144 3.25 24.15 15.96
CA LYS A 144 2.99 23.88 14.53
C LYS A 144 4.28 23.62 13.76
N ASP A 145 5.29 24.48 13.92
CA ASP A 145 6.52 24.43 13.11
C ASP A 145 7.27 23.11 13.28
N VAL A 146 7.38 22.61 14.52
CA VAL A 146 8.01 21.31 14.80
C VAL A 146 7.21 20.17 14.17
N GLY A 147 5.88 20.22 14.26
CA GLY A 147 5.00 19.25 13.62
C GLY A 147 5.18 19.23 12.10
N GLU A 148 5.23 20.41 11.47
CA GLU A 148 5.35 20.57 10.02
C GLU A 148 6.71 20.06 9.50
N ILE A 149 7.80 20.36 10.21
CA ILE A 149 9.14 19.79 9.94
C ILE A 149 9.10 18.26 9.97
N ILE A 150 8.43 17.67 10.97
CA ILE A 150 8.35 16.21 11.08
C ILE A 150 7.51 15.62 9.94
N THR A 151 6.31 16.15 9.70
CA THR A 151 5.35 15.52 8.77
C THR A 151 5.69 15.72 7.30
N SER A 152 6.41 16.78 6.94
CA SER A 152 6.83 17.04 5.55
C SER A 152 7.79 15.98 4.98
N GLU A 153 8.52 15.29 5.86
CA GLU A 153 9.47 14.22 5.48
C GLU A 153 8.83 12.83 5.42
N LEU A 154 7.51 12.72 5.69
CA LEU A 154 6.83 11.43 5.80
C LEU A 154 5.94 11.14 4.59
N SER A 155 5.99 9.90 4.10
CA SER A 155 4.98 9.39 3.17
C SER A 155 3.63 9.22 3.88
N PHE A 156 2.54 9.15 3.12
CA PHE A 156 1.20 8.97 3.69
C PHE A 156 1.09 7.76 4.62
N HIS A 157 1.60 6.59 4.19
CA HIS A 157 1.69 5.41 5.03
C HIS A 157 2.44 5.66 6.36
N ARG A 158 3.49 6.50 6.34
CA ARG A 158 4.23 6.87 7.55
C ARG A 158 3.49 7.87 8.41
N LEU A 159 2.72 8.78 7.81
CA LEU A 159 1.80 9.65 8.54
C LEU A 159 0.75 8.85 9.30
N THR A 160 0.07 7.89 8.65
CA THR A 160 -0.96 7.08 9.32
C THR A 160 -0.39 6.22 10.45
N ALA A 161 0.82 5.67 10.28
CA ALA A 161 1.52 4.93 11.33
C ALA A 161 1.90 5.83 12.52
N LEU A 162 2.48 7.01 12.27
CA LEU A 162 2.84 7.97 13.32
C LEU A 162 1.61 8.45 14.09
N LEU A 163 0.53 8.81 13.37
CA LEU A 163 -0.74 9.20 13.98
C LEU A 163 -1.26 8.10 14.91
N ARG A 164 -1.27 6.84 14.48
CA ARG A 164 -1.69 5.72 15.33
C ARG A 164 -0.85 5.61 16.61
N CYS A 165 0.48 5.68 16.50
CA CYS A 165 1.37 5.59 17.66
C CYS A 165 1.12 6.74 18.65
N LEU A 166 1.00 7.97 18.17
CA LEU A 166 0.70 9.13 19.02
C LEU A 166 -0.68 9.01 19.67
N PHE A 167 -1.69 8.55 18.92
CA PHE A 167 -3.04 8.39 19.43
C PHE A 167 -3.09 7.35 20.55
N LEU A 168 -2.45 6.18 20.38
CA LEU A 168 -2.31 5.16 21.42
C LEU A 168 -1.56 5.66 22.65
N TYR A 169 -0.57 6.52 22.45
CA TYR A 169 0.19 7.11 23.56
C TYR A 169 -0.66 8.12 24.37
N ARG A 170 -1.53 8.87 23.68
CA ARG A 170 -2.33 9.95 24.29
C ARG A 170 -3.68 9.47 24.83
N LYS A 171 -4.24 8.40 24.29
CA LYS A 171 -5.59 7.93 24.61
C LYS A 171 -5.55 6.55 25.25
N SER A 172 -6.35 6.36 26.28
CA SER A 172 -6.55 5.07 26.95
C SER A 172 -7.91 4.44 26.66
N ASP A 173 -8.83 5.18 26.04
CA ASP A 173 -10.17 4.68 25.71
C ASP A 173 -10.09 3.71 24.51
N SER A 174 -10.42 2.45 24.75
CA SER A 174 -10.41 1.40 23.72
C SER A 174 -11.36 1.69 22.57
N ALA A 175 -12.52 2.32 22.82
CA ALA A 175 -13.48 2.62 21.78
C ALA A 175 -12.99 3.72 20.84
N GLU A 176 -12.32 4.75 21.37
CA GLU A 176 -11.69 5.79 20.54
C GLU A 176 -10.54 5.22 19.71
N ILE A 177 -9.73 4.33 20.30
CA ILE A 177 -8.63 3.66 19.62
C ILE A 177 -9.16 2.78 18.48
N GLU A 178 -10.19 1.96 18.71
CA GLU A 178 -10.81 1.13 17.67
C GLU A 178 -11.40 1.97 16.54
N ARG A 179 -12.04 3.11 16.89
CA ARG A 179 -12.53 4.07 15.91
C ARG A 179 -11.39 4.63 15.06
N MET A 180 -10.29 5.06 15.67
CA MET A 180 -9.11 5.56 14.95
C MET A 180 -8.53 4.49 14.03
N ASP A 181 -8.33 3.26 14.52
CA ASP A 181 -7.81 2.14 13.72
C ASP A 181 -8.69 1.84 12.50
N SER A 182 -10.02 1.92 12.65
CA SER A 182 -10.97 1.78 11.55
C SER A 182 -10.84 2.90 10.50
N ILE A 183 -10.67 4.16 10.93
CA ILE A 183 -10.45 5.30 10.04
C ILE A 183 -9.13 5.14 9.29
N LEU A 184 -8.03 4.84 9.99
CA LEU A 184 -6.71 4.68 9.37
C LEU A 184 -6.66 3.50 8.40
N LYS A 185 -7.39 2.41 8.68
CA LYS A 185 -7.54 1.29 7.74
C LYS A 185 -8.19 1.75 6.43
N ARG A 186 -9.27 2.54 6.49
CA ARG A 186 -9.91 3.11 5.29
C ARG A 186 -8.97 4.09 4.56
N ALA A 187 -8.26 4.94 5.30
CA ALA A 187 -7.28 5.87 4.74
C ALA A 187 -6.18 5.15 3.94
N ASN A 188 -5.64 4.05 4.47
CA ASN A 188 -4.65 3.23 3.79
C ASN A 188 -5.21 2.54 2.52
N ASP A 189 -6.46 2.06 2.53
CA ASP A 189 -7.08 1.51 1.32
C ASP A 189 -7.25 2.58 0.23
N ILE A 190 -7.67 3.78 0.63
CA ILE A 190 -7.80 4.94 -0.25
C ILE A 190 -6.46 5.32 -0.87
N GLU A 191 -5.35 5.31 -0.12
CA GLU A 191 -4.00 5.54 -0.67
C GLU A 191 -3.68 4.54 -1.80
N GLN A 192 -3.96 3.25 -1.58
CA GLN A 192 -3.71 2.22 -2.59
C GLN A 192 -4.57 2.43 -3.84
N ARG A 193 -5.83 2.85 -3.68
CA ARG A 193 -6.73 3.17 -4.80
C ARG A 193 -6.30 4.44 -5.53
N ARG A 194 -5.94 5.52 -4.81
CA ARG A 194 -5.39 6.77 -5.36
C ARG A 194 -4.14 6.49 -6.19
N ASN A 195 -3.21 5.70 -5.67
CA ASN A 195 -1.98 5.35 -6.38
C ASN A 195 -2.24 4.64 -7.71
N LYS A 196 -3.28 3.78 -7.79
CA LYS A 196 -3.69 3.17 -9.05
C LYS A 196 -4.22 4.22 -10.04
N VAL A 197 -4.95 5.22 -9.55
CA VAL A 197 -5.53 6.27 -10.40
C VAL A 197 -4.45 7.19 -10.95
N ILE A 198 -3.60 7.73 -10.08
CA ILE A 198 -2.65 8.79 -10.48
C ILE A 198 -1.39 8.28 -11.20
N HIS A 199 -1.04 7.00 -11.05
CA HIS A 199 0.16 6.41 -11.66
C HIS A 199 -0.16 5.45 -12.81
N SER A 200 -1.26 5.69 -13.52
CA SER A 200 -1.64 4.92 -14.70
C SER A 200 -1.84 5.84 -15.90
N LEU A 201 -1.65 5.28 -17.08
CA LEU A 201 -2.11 5.92 -18.31
C LEU A 201 -3.61 5.63 -18.45
N TRP A 202 -4.36 6.62 -18.93
CA TRP A 202 -5.80 6.51 -19.11
C TRP A 202 -6.19 6.82 -20.55
N ALA A 203 -7.14 6.05 -21.07
CA ALA A 203 -7.80 6.30 -22.35
C ALA A 203 -9.31 6.23 -22.17
N VAL A 204 -10.04 7.06 -22.91
CA VAL A 204 -11.50 7.11 -22.88
C VAL A 204 -12.04 6.44 -24.13
N ASN A 205 -12.95 5.48 -23.96
CA ASN A 205 -13.73 4.96 -25.08
C ASN A 205 -14.89 5.92 -25.38
N SER A 206 -14.84 6.59 -26.53
CA SER A 206 -15.84 7.58 -26.93
C SER A 206 -17.23 7.00 -27.14
N GLN A 207 -17.35 5.69 -27.40
CA GLN A 207 -18.62 5.05 -27.76
C GLN A 207 -19.47 4.62 -26.55
N ASN A 208 -18.85 4.28 -25.41
CA ASN A 208 -19.56 3.60 -24.32
C ASN A 208 -19.19 4.08 -22.90
N ASP A 209 -18.51 5.23 -22.78
CA ASP A 209 -18.08 5.82 -21.50
C ASP A 209 -17.17 4.92 -20.65
N GLU A 210 -16.64 3.82 -21.21
CA GLU A 210 -15.64 3.00 -20.54
C GLU A 210 -14.30 3.74 -20.48
N LEU A 211 -13.67 3.69 -19.32
CA LEU A 211 -12.31 4.15 -19.10
C LEU A 211 -11.38 2.94 -19.13
N LEU A 212 -10.36 3.00 -19.99
CA LEU A 212 -9.29 2.03 -20.02
C LEU A 212 -8.09 2.56 -19.25
N ARG A 213 -7.76 1.88 -18.15
CA ARG A 213 -6.52 2.10 -17.41
C ARG A 213 -5.44 1.17 -17.97
N VAL A 214 -4.32 1.75 -18.35
CA VAL A 214 -3.12 1.02 -18.78
C VAL A 214 -2.02 1.23 -17.75
N LYS A 215 -1.58 0.12 -17.15
CA LYS A 215 -0.44 0.11 -16.23
C LYS A 215 0.71 -0.67 -16.83
N THR A 216 1.81 0.01 -17.05
CA THR A 216 3.06 -0.58 -17.52
C THR A 216 3.93 -0.94 -16.32
N THR A 217 4.44 -2.17 -16.28
CA THR A 217 5.42 -2.60 -15.28
C THR A 217 6.62 -3.22 -15.98
N ALA A 218 7.82 -2.87 -15.55
CA ALA A 218 9.04 -3.52 -16.00
C ALA A 218 9.79 -4.02 -14.78
N LYS A 219 10.11 -5.32 -14.74
CA LYS A 219 10.93 -5.91 -13.67
C LYS A 219 12.05 -6.73 -14.28
N TYR A 220 13.24 -6.65 -13.69
CA TYR A 220 14.43 -7.39 -14.16
C TYR A 220 14.14 -8.87 -14.45
N LYS A 221 13.41 -9.55 -13.56
CA LYS A 221 13.12 -11.00 -13.69
C LYS A 221 11.96 -11.33 -14.62
N THR A 222 11.02 -10.41 -14.85
CA THR A 222 9.76 -10.73 -15.55
C THR A 222 9.54 -9.92 -16.82
N GLY A 223 10.52 -9.09 -17.20
CA GLY A 223 10.43 -8.21 -18.35
C GLY A 223 9.36 -7.12 -18.20
N LEU A 224 9.02 -6.53 -19.35
CA LEU A 224 7.95 -5.56 -19.53
C LEU A 224 6.59 -6.27 -19.57
N LYS A 225 5.61 -5.73 -18.85
CA LYS A 225 4.23 -6.22 -18.80
C LYS A 225 3.26 -5.06 -18.83
N TYR A 226 2.17 -5.23 -19.56
CA TYR A 226 1.05 -4.31 -19.60
C TYR A 226 -0.14 -4.92 -18.87
N HIS A 227 -0.77 -4.13 -18.03
CA HIS A 227 -2.00 -4.47 -17.34
C HIS A 227 -3.10 -3.52 -17.81
N PHE A 228 -4.22 -4.09 -18.22
CA PHE A 228 -5.38 -3.37 -18.71
C PHE A 228 -6.53 -3.59 -17.76
N ASP A 229 -7.11 -2.51 -17.26
CA ASP A 229 -8.26 -2.56 -16.36
C ASP A 229 -9.34 -1.61 -16.89
N ARG A 230 -10.58 -2.12 -16.96
CA ARG A 230 -11.73 -1.31 -17.37
C ARG A 230 -12.45 -0.77 -16.14
N THR A 231 -12.89 0.48 -16.21
CA THR A 231 -13.67 1.14 -15.16
C THR A 231 -14.52 2.26 -15.78
N ASN A 232 -15.15 3.10 -14.96
CA ASN A 232 -16.03 4.17 -15.40
C ASN A 232 -15.85 5.41 -14.49
N MET A 233 -16.52 6.51 -14.85
CA MET A 233 -16.47 7.76 -14.09
C MET A 233 -17.09 7.64 -12.69
N GLU A 234 -18.08 6.76 -12.51
CA GLU A 234 -18.74 6.53 -11.22
C GLU A 234 -17.78 5.98 -10.17
N GLU A 235 -16.89 5.04 -10.55
CA GLU A 235 -15.88 4.50 -9.64
C GLU A 235 -14.83 5.54 -9.21
N LEU A 236 -14.46 6.48 -10.11
CA LEU A 236 -13.59 7.61 -9.75
C LEU A 236 -14.27 8.59 -8.80
N GLN A 237 -15.56 8.86 -9.03
CA GLN A 237 -16.36 9.71 -8.15
C GLN A 237 -16.50 9.07 -6.77
N LYS A 238 -16.80 7.76 -6.71
CA LYS A 238 -16.88 7.00 -5.46
C LYS A 238 -15.58 7.05 -4.65
N LEU A 239 -14.42 6.95 -5.32
CA LEU A 239 -13.13 7.13 -4.63
C LEU A 239 -13.00 8.54 -4.04
N THR A 240 -13.47 9.56 -4.75
CA THR A 240 -13.49 10.94 -4.23
C THR A 240 -14.37 11.05 -3.00
N ASP A 241 -15.58 10.47 -3.04
CA ASP A 241 -16.51 10.50 -1.91
C ASP A 241 -15.92 9.75 -0.70
N ASP A 242 -15.29 8.60 -0.91
CA ASP A 242 -14.60 7.84 0.14
C ASP A 242 -13.50 8.69 0.81
N ILE A 243 -12.73 9.47 0.04
CA ILE A 243 -11.73 10.41 0.59
C ILE A 243 -12.41 11.47 1.46
N VAL A 244 -13.49 12.08 0.98
CA VAL A 244 -14.24 13.11 1.71
C VAL A 244 -14.81 12.57 3.02
N TYR A 245 -15.33 11.34 3.03
CA TYR A 245 -15.82 10.72 4.26
C TYR A 245 -14.71 10.52 5.29
N VAL A 246 -13.54 10.05 4.88
CA VAL A 246 -12.40 9.88 5.79
C VAL A 246 -11.86 11.23 6.28
N ILE A 247 -11.85 12.27 5.43
CA ILE A 247 -11.53 13.65 5.86
C ILE A 247 -12.50 14.10 6.95
N SER A 248 -13.80 13.91 6.74
CA SER A 248 -14.83 14.29 7.72
C SER A 248 -14.59 13.60 9.05
N ASP A 249 -14.33 12.28 9.05
CA ASP A 249 -14.05 11.51 10.26
C ASP A 249 -12.80 12.02 11.01
N ILE A 250 -11.68 12.28 10.30
CA ILE A 250 -10.47 12.84 10.89
C ILE A 250 -10.71 14.25 11.42
N SER A 251 -11.46 15.08 10.69
CA SER A 251 -11.76 16.46 11.09
C SER A 251 -12.55 16.55 12.39
N GLN A 252 -13.46 15.61 12.64
CA GLN A 252 -14.21 15.54 13.91
C GLN A 252 -13.28 15.24 15.09
N ILE A 253 -12.33 14.33 14.92
CA ILE A 253 -11.32 14.02 15.94
C ILE A 253 -10.41 15.24 16.17
N LEU A 254 -9.95 15.87 15.09
CA LEU A 254 -9.14 17.10 15.13
C LEU A 254 -9.81 18.20 15.96
N ILE A 255 -11.10 18.47 15.70
CA ILE A 255 -11.89 19.47 16.43
C ILE A 255 -12.03 19.07 17.91
N ALA A 256 -12.28 17.79 18.19
CA ALA A 256 -12.38 17.31 19.57
C ALA A 256 -11.07 17.51 20.36
N GLU A 257 -9.91 17.18 19.76
CA GLU A 257 -8.60 17.37 20.38
C GLU A 257 -8.27 18.86 20.61
N LEU A 258 -8.56 19.71 19.62
CA LEU A 258 -8.39 21.17 19.77
C LEU A 258 -9.23 21.73 20.93
N ASN A 259 -10.48 21.29 21.05
CA ASN A 259 -11.35 21.71 22.13
C ASN A 259 -10.89 21.20 23.49
N ALA A 260 -10.30 20.00 23.56
CA ALA A 260 -9.72 19.46 24.78
C ALA A 260 -8.52 20.30 25.24
N GLN A 261 -7.58 20.63 24.33
CA GLN A 261 -6.41 21.45 24.66
C GLN A 261 -6.77 22.87 25.11
N ASN A 262 -7.85 23.44 24.59
CA ASN A 262 -8.30 24.78 25.00
C ASN A 262 -8.95 24.80 26.40
N LYS A 263 -9.41 23.65 26.93
CA LYS A 263 -9.98 23.56 28.27
C LYS A 263 -8.92 23.43 29.37
N GLU A 264 -7.71 23.01 29.01
CA GLU A 264 -6.59 22.82 29.94
C GLU A 264 -5.76 24.09 30.18
N LYS A 265 -6.02 25.16 29.42
CA LYS A 265 -5.38 26.47 29.55
C LYS A 265 -6.22 27.41 30.41
#